data_AF-A0A4Q4X046-F1
#
_entry.id   AF-A0A4Q4X046-F1
#
_cell.length_a   1.000
_cell.length_b   1.000
_cell.length_c   1.000
_cell.angle_alpha   90.00
_cell.angle_beta   90.00
_cell.angle_gamma   90.00
#
_symmetry.space_group_name_H-M   'P 1'
#
loop_
_entity.id
_entity.type
_entity.pdbx_description
1 polymer ?
#
loop_
_entity_poly.entity_id
_entity_poly.type
_entity_poly.pdbx_seq_one_letter_code
_entity_poly.pdbx_strand_id
1 'polypeptide(L)'
;MEKYDRPSLPWSIKAKLQGRPGPEANRLFHDWAKLPIPEDQYMAEYNSLQQQHFPNAKPLPGVERLLGDLGRTRWWDLKNADGVRNGETAEGATKPHRVHIALATSSHAGNFAVKTKNWTELFSVFETDRRVLGDDKRIQPGRGKPLPDIYLLALKTINDGLEPGEKPITPEECLVFEDSVPGVEAGRRAGMRVVWVPHPMLKKEYEGREEEILAGRMGEAGEVDMHQLGEIGDGWGEYLYDLTNFPYEKYGMVIPPPEVESDPTMKENVDKGIVAEGAECV
;
A
#
# COMPACT_ATOMS: atom_id res chain seq x y z
N MET A 1 -15.71 12.05 19.51
CA MET A 1 -17.18 11.94 19.39
C MET A 1 -17.83 11.89 20.76
N GLU A 2 -17.56 10.87 21.58
CA GLU A 2 -18.15 10.71 22.93
C GLU A 2 -17.93 11.91 23.84
N LYS A 3 -16.71 12.48 23.85
CA LYS A 3 -16.38 13.73 24.58
C LYS A 3 -17.32 14.91 24.28
N TYR A 4 -17.97 14.91 23.11
CA TYR A 4 -18.82 16.00 22.63
C TYR A 4 -20.28 15.57 22.44
N ASP A 5 -20.70 14.49 23.11
CA ASP A 5 -22.08 13.95 23.04
C ASP A 5 -22.55 13.67 21.61
N ARG A 6 -21.63 13.23 20.74
CA ARG A 6 -21.92 12.84 19.36
C ARG A 6 -21.85 11.32 19.21
N PRO A 7 -22.69 10.72 18.34
CA PRO A 7 -22.68 9.28 18.11
C PRO A 7 -21.32 8.80 17.60
N SER A 8 -21.00 7.53 17.85
CA SER A 8 -19.84 6.88 17.27
C SER A 8 -19.90 6.95 15.74
N LEU A 9 -18.72 7.05 15.11
CA LEU A 9 -18.60 7.17 13.67
C LEU A 9 -19.14 5.89 12.98
N PRO A 10 -20.25 5.97 12.21
CA PRO A 10 -20.86 4.81 11.56
C PRO A 10 -20.03 4.36 10.36
N TRP A 11 -20.21 3.10 9.92
CA TRP A 11 -19.47 2.54 8.80
C TRP A 11 -19.74 3.25 7.47
N SER A 12 -20.97 3.71 7.24
CA SER A 12 -21.34 4.56 6.10
C SER A 12 -20.52 5.86 5.98
N ILE A 13 -19.94 6.34 7.08
CA ILE A 13 -19.01 7.48 7.07
C ILE A 13 -17.56 7.00 7.05
N LYS A 14 -17.17 6.00 7.87
CA LYS A 14 -15.81 5.42 7.87
C LYS A 14 -15.38 5.01 6.45
N ALA A 15 -16.27 4.33 5.73
CA ALA A 15 -16.06 3.90 4.36
C ALA A 15 -15.66 5.05 3.42
N LYS A 16 -16.27 6.22 3.62
CA LYS A 16 -15.96 7.43 2.83
C LYS A 16 -14.65 8.11 3.24
N LEU A 17 -14.12 7.84 4.43
CA LEU A 17 -12.88 8.45 4.91
C LEU A 17 -11.64 7.62 4.53
N GLN A 18 -11.77 6.29 4.50
CA GLN A 18 -10.67 5.36 4.24
C GLN A 18 -10.08 5.56 2.84
N GLY A 19 -8.75 5.50 2.74
CA GLY A 19 -8.02 5.59 1.47
C GLY A 19 -7.83 6.99 0.90
N ARG A 20 -8.49 8.02 1.46
CA ARG A 20 -8.40 9.40 0.95
C ARG A 20 -7.21 10.18 1.51
N PRO A 21 -6.75 11.24 0.82
CA PRO A 21 -5.86 12.23 1.39
C PRO A 21 -6.45 12.88 2.66
N GLY A 22 -5.57 13.18 3.63
CA GLY A 22 -5.95 13.73 4.93
C GLY A 22 -6.88 14.96 4.87
N PRO A 23 -6.60 16.00 4.06
CA PRO A 23 -7.46 17.17 3.95
C PRO A 23 -8.89 16.84 3.47
N GLU A 24 -9.03 15.93 2.52
CA GLU A 24 -10.34 15.52 1.99
C GLU A 24 -11.12 14.71 3.02
N ALA A 25 -10.47 13.74 3.67
CA ALA A 25 -11.07 12.95 4.74
C ALA A 25 -11.52 13.85 5.92
N ASN A 26 -10.68 14.80 6.33
CA ASN A 26 -11.01 15.74 7.40
C ASN A 26 -12.23 16.59 7.03
N ARG A 27 -12.32 17.10 5.80
CA ARG A 27 -13.49 17.87 5.33
C ARG A 27 -14.78 17.05 5.46
N LEU A 28 -14.78 15.81 4.94
CA LEU A 28 -15.93 14.91 5.03
C LEU A 28 -16.31 14.58 6.48
N PHE A 29 -15.30 14.37 7.33
CA PHE A 29 -15.52 14.14 8.75
C PHE A 29 -16.15 15.37 9.42
N HIS A 30 -15.62 16.57 9.23
CA HIS A 30 -16.17 17.80 9.82
C HIS A 30 -17.60 18.07 9.33
N ASP A 31 -17.85 17.84 8.04
CA ASP A 31 -19.18 18.00 7.45
C ASP A 31 -20.24 17.12 8.11
N TRP A 32 -19.89 15.88 8.46
CA TRP A 32 -20.78 14.97 9.17
C TRP A 32 -20.80 15.22 10.69
N ALA A 33 -19.61 15.36 11.29
CA ALA A 33 -19.42 15.34 12.73
C ALA A 33 -19.98 16.60 13.39
N LYS A 34 -19.93 17.77 12.72
CA LYS A 34 -20.44 19.07 13.22
C LYS A 34 -20.12 19.28 14.71
N LEU A 35 -18.84 19.07 15.06
CA LEU A 35 -18.39 19.18 16.45
C LEU A 35 -18.51 20.63 16.93
N PRO A 36 -18.89 20.88 18.20
CA PRO A 36 -19.04 22.22 18.76
C PRO A 36 -17.68 22.79 19.23
N ILE A 37 -16.63 22.60 18.44
CA ILE A 37 -15.29 23.10 18.73
C ILE A 37 -14.66 23.72 17.49
N PRO A 38 -13.75 24.69 17.66
CA PRO A 38 -12.89 25.18 16.59
C PRO A 38 -12.05 24.07 15.93
N GLU A 39 -11.68 24.27 14.66
CA GLU A 39 -10.90 23.31 13.87
C GLU A 39 -9.49 23.10 14.43
N ASP A 40 -8.83 24.15 14.90
CA ASP A 40 -7.51 24.08 15.54
C ASP A 40 -7.55 23.25 16.82
N GLN A 41 -8.59 23.42 17.65
CA GLN A 41 -8.80 22.57 18.82
C GLN A 41 -9.02 21.11 18.42
N TYR A 42 -9.85 20.85 17.41
CA TYR A 42 -10.07 19.49 16.91
C TYR A 42 -8.76 18.84 16.45
N MET A 43 -7.97 19.55 15.63
CA MET A 43 -6.72 19.04 15.09
C MET A 43 -5.71 18.73 16.19
N ALA A 44 -5.60 19.58 17.22
CA ALA A 44 -4.75 19.31 18.38
C ALA A 44 -5.16 18.04 19.13
N GLU A 45 -6.47 17.87 19.39
CA GLU A 45 -6.99 16.67 20.07
C GLU A 45 -6.84 15.41 19.20
N TYR A 46 -7.09 15.52 17.89
CA TYR A 46 -6.95 14.43 16.94
C TYR A 46 -5.51 13.97 16.83
N ASN A 47 -4.56 14.90 16.69
CA ASN A 47 -3.13 14.59 16.66
C ASN A 47 -2.67 13.93 17.97
N SER A 48 -3.14 14.41 19.12
CA SER A 48 -2.83 13.79 20.42
C SER A 48 -3.30 12.33 20.49
N LEU A 49 -4.52 12.05 20.03
CA LEU A 49 -5.05 10.68 19.95
C LEU A 49 -4.25 9.82 18.97
N GLN A 50 -3.84 10.37 17.81
CA GLN A 50 -2.99 9.65 16.86
C GLN A 50 -1.65 9.25 17.49
N GLN A 51 -0.98 10.17 18.19
CA GLN A 51 0.28 9.90 18.89
C GLN A 51 0.13 8.82 19.98
N GLN A 52 -1.02 8.79 20.66
CA GLN A 52 -1.31 7.78 21.67
C GLN A 52 -1.58 6.39 21.06
N HIS A 53 -2.33 6.34 19.95
CA HIS A 53 -2.87 5.07 19.44
C HIS A 53 -2.07 4.45 18.30
N PHE A 54 -1.48 5.24 17.40
CA PHE A 54 -0.73 4.73 16.24
C PHE A 54 0.47 3.85 16.58
N PRO A 55 1.24 4.07 17.68
CA PRO A 55 2.31 3.16 18.05
C PRO A 55 1.84 1.72 18.32
N ASN A 56 0.55 1.53 18.61
CA ASN A 56 -0.05 0.21 18.88
C ASN A 56 -0.62 -0.46 17.62
N ALA A 57 -0.43 0.14 16.43
CA ALA A 57 -0.81 -0.48 15.16
C ALA A 57 -0.12 -1.85 15.02
N LYS A 58 -0.81 -2.80 14.39
CA LYS A 58 -0.30 -4.15 14.16
C LYS A 58 -0.41 -4.50 12.67
N PRO A 59 0.49 -5.34 12.14
CA PRO A 59 0.31 -5.95 10.84
C PRO A 59 -1.02 -6.71 10.79
N LEU A 60 -1.66 -6.70 9.63
CA LEU A 60 -2.82 -7.55 9.39
C LEU A 60 -2.40 -9.02 9.26
N PRO A 61 -3.31 -9.98 9.49
CA PRO A 61 -3.00 -11.40 9.35
C PRO A 61 -2.36 -11.72 7.99
N GLY A 62 -1.20 -12.37 8.03
CA GLY A 62 -0.43 -12.76 6.85
C GLY A 62 0.56 -11.71 6.30
N VAL A 63 0.50 -10.44 6.74
CA VAL A 63 1.39 -9.38 6.20
C VAL A 63 2.86 -9.66 6.49
N GLU A 64 3.20 -10.09 7.71
CA GLU A 64 4.60 -10.38 8.08
C GLU A 64 5.19 -11.49 7.19
N ARG A 65 4.43 -12.57 7.00
CA ARG A 65 4.82 -13.66 6.10
C ARG A 65 4.90 -13.17 4.66
N LEU A 66 3.90 -12.42 4.19
CA LEU A 66 3.89 -11.90 2.82
C LEU A 66 5.13 -11.07 2.52
N LEU A 67 5.45 -10.10 3.38
CA LEU A 67 6.60 -9.23 3.18
C LEU A 67 7.93 -9.97 3.33
N GLY A 68 8.04 -10.92 4.25
CA GLY A 68 9.23 -11.79 4.36
C GLY A 68 9.42 -12.65 3.10
N ASP A 69 8.36 -13.31 2.63
CA ASP A 69 8.36 -14.16 1.43
C ASP A 69 8.75 -13.34 0.18
N LEU A 70 8.15 -12.16 -0.01
CA LEU A 70 8.49 -11.28 -1.14
C LEU A 70 9.90 -10.70 -1.01
N GLY A 71 10.33 -10.31 0.20
CA GLY A 71 11.68 -9.81 0.45
C GLY A 71 12.76 -10.82 0.11
N ARG A 72 12.51 -12.11 0.37
CA ARG A 72 13.43 -13.20 0.01
C ARG A 72 13.67 -13.30 -1.49
N THR A 73 12.74 -12.86 -2.35
CA THR A 73 12.90 -12.94 -3.82
C THR A 73 14.12 -12.17 -4.35
N ARG A 74 14.72 -11.24 -3.57
CA ARG A 74 16.02 -10.63 -3.90
C ARG A 74 17.14 -11.67 -4.10
N TRP A 75 16.99 -12.86 -3.51
CA TRP A 75 17.91 -13.98 -3.69
C TRP A 75 18.12 -14.32 -5.16
N TRP A 76 17.11 -14.13 -6.01
CA TRP A 76 17.17 -14.45 -7.43
C TRP A 76 18.14 -13.54 -8.21
N ASP A 77 18.44 -12.35 -7.70
CA ASP A 77 19.40 -11.40 -8.30
C ASP A 77 20.86 -11.69 -7.89
N LEU A 78 21.07 -12.43 -6.81
CA LEU A 78 22.41 -12.68 -6.31
C LEU A 78 23.20 -13.54 -7.28
N LYS A 79 24.45 -13.12 -7.52
CA LYS A 79 25.37 -13.76 -8.44
C LYS A 79 26.32 -14.67 -7.69
N ASN A 80 26.55 -15.86 -8.24
CA ASN A 80 27.62 -16.73 -7.78
C ASN A 80 29.01 -16.19 -8.19
N ALA A 81 30.07 -16.90 -7.83
CA ALA A 81 31.45 -16.51 -8.13
C ALA A 81 31.74 -16.34 -9.63
N ASP A 82 30.97 -17.02 -10.49
CA ASP A 82 31.09 -16.95 -11.95
C ASP A 82 30.23 -15.84 -12.56
N GLY A 83 29.54 -15.04 -11.73
CA GLY A 83 28.69 -13.93 -12.14
C GLY A 83 27.28 -14.33 -12.59
N VAL A 84 26.91 -15.61 -12.46
CA VAL A 84 25.59 -16.13 -12.86
C VAL A 84 24.58 -15.90 -11.74
N ARG A 85 23.42 -15.33 -12.07
CA ARG A 85 22.33 -15.10 -11.11
C ARG A 85 21.68 -16.40 -10.68
N ASN A 86 21.26 -16.51 -9.42
CA ASN A 86 20.53 -17.68 -8.91
C ASN A 86 19.23 -17.95 -9.69
N GLY A 87 18.57 -16.90 -10.21
CA GLY A 87 17.38 -17.07 -11.06
C GLY A 87 17.65 -17.70 -12.43
N GLU A 88 18.88 -17.58 -12.95
CA GLU A 88 19.27 -18.13 -14.26
C GLU A 88 19.55 -19.64 -14.21
N THR A 89 19.89 -20.16 -13.03
CA THR A 89 20.17 -21.59 -12.81
C THR A 89 18.94 -22.38 -12.41
N ALA A 90 17.81 -21.73 -12.11
CA ALA A 90 16.61 -22.39 -11.66
C ALA A 90 15.86 -23.10 -12.79
N GLU A 91 15.56 -24.38 -12.58
CA GLU A 91 14.78 -25.21 -13.49
C GLU A 91 13.28 -25.14 -13.16
N GLY A 92 12.41 -25.06 -14.19
CA GLY A 92 10.96 -25.05 -14.00
C GLY A 92 10.19 -24.40 -15.15
N ALA A 93 8.87 -24.56 -15.16
CA ALA A 93 7.98 -23.96 -16.17
C ALA A 93 7.87 -22.43 -16.01
N THR A 94 7.93 -21.93 -14.77
CA THR A 94 7.98 -20.50 -14.43
C THR A 94 9.39 -20.14 -14.00
N LYS A 95 10.04 -19.24 -14.75
CA LYS A 95 11.36 -18.75 -14.37
C LYS A 95 11.26 -17.85 -13.13
N PRO A 96 11.94 -18.18 -12.02
CA PRO A 96 11.94 -17.32 -10.85
C PRO A 96 12.65 -16.00 -11.16
N HIS A 97 12.17 -14.94 -10.53
CA HIS A 97 12.69 -13.60 -10.68
C HIS A 97 12.44 -12.83 -9.38
N ARG A 98 13.20 -11.76 -9.17
CA ARG A 98 12.95 -10.84 -8.06
C ARG A 98 11.59 -10.19 -8.21
N VAL A 99 10.84 -10.11 -7.12
CA VAL A 99 9.65 -9.27 -7.03
C VAL A 99 10.08 -7.93 -6.44
N HIS A 100 9.94 -6.87 -7.23
CA HIS A 100 10.18 -5.51 -6.74
C HIS A 100 8.98 -5.04 -5.91
N ILE A 101 9.25 -4.35 -4.81
CA ILE A 101 8.24 -3.91 -3.87
C ILE A 101 8.42 -2.42 -3.60
N ALA A 102 7.31 -1.69 -3.60
CA ALA A 102 7.23 -0.29 -3.23
C ALA A 102 6.08 -0.08 -2.24
N LEU A 103 6.21 0.96 -1.42
CA LEU A 103 5.15 1.39 -0.50
C LEU A 103 4.45 2.61 -1.10
N ALA A 104 3.12 2.55 -1.17
CA ALA A 104 2.27 3.67 -1.58
C ALA A 104 1.25 3.96 -0.47
N THR A 105 1.37 5.09 0.23
CA THR A 105 0.48 5.44 1.35
C THR A 105 0.03 6.89 1.30
N SER A 106 -1.24 7.15 1.62
CA SER A 106 -1.77 8.50 1.79
C SER A 106 -1.37 9.13 3.13
N SER A 107 -0.66 8.39 3.99
CA SER A 107 -0.11 8.94 5.24
C SER A 107 1.07 9.85 4.93
N HIS A 108 1.10 11.05 5.54
CA HIS A 108 2.28 11.91 5.52
C HIS A 108 3.43 11.32 6.36
N ALA A 109 4.64 11.82 6.16
CA ALA A 109 5.86 11.32 6.79
C ALA A 109 5.76 11.21 8.32
N GLY A 110 5.23 12.22 9.01
CA GLY A 110 5.07 12.19 10.47
C GLY A 110 4.18 11.04 10.95
N ASN A 111 2.99 10.89 10.35
CA ASN A 111 2.08 9.82 10.71
C ASN A 111 2.58 8.43 10.29
N PHE A 112 3.29 8.33 9.16
CA PHE A 112 3.95 7.10 8.77
C PHE A 112 4.96 6.67 9.85
N ALA A 113 5.85 7.56 10.27
CA ALA A 113 6.88 7.26 11.27
C ALA A 113 6.29 6.77 12.61
N VAL A 114 5.20 7.38 13.10
CA VAL A 114 4.56 6.94 14.35
C VAL A 114 3.91 5.56 14.19
N LYS A 115 3.25 5.28 13.06
CA LYS A 115 2.59 3.99 12.79
C LYS A 115 3.60 2.85 12.66
N THR A 116 4.78 3.12 12.10
CA THR A 116 5.78 2.09 11.78
C THR A 116 6.92 1.98 12.79
N LYS A 117 6.94 2.82 13.83
CA LYS A 117 8.00 2.87 14.85
C LYS A 117 8.36 1.50 15.45
N ASN A 118 7.36 0.64 15.69
CA ASN A 118 7.56 -0.68 16.30
C ASN A 118 7.75 -1.81 15.26
N TRP A 119 7.76 -1.48 13.97
CA TRP A 119 7.75 -2.41 12.84
C TRP A 119 8.82 -2.07 11.81
N THR A 120 9.89 -1.38 12.20
CA THR A 120 10.93 -0.89 11.29
C THR A 120 11.56 -2.00 10.44
N GLU A 121 11.78 -3.17 11.03
CA GLU A 121 12.28 -4.36 10.34
C GLU A 121 11.29 -4.85 9.28
N LEU A 122 10.00 -4.93 9.62
CA LEU A 122 8.96 -5.35 8.68
C LEU A 122 8.87 -4.42 7.46
N PHE A 123 9.11 -3.11 7.67
CA PHE A 123 9.09 -2.12 6.61
C PHE A 123 10.43 -1.97 5.86
N SER A 124 11.51 -2.65 6.28
CA SER A 124 12.82 -2.54 5.63
C SER A 124 12.81 -3.07 4.19
N VAL A 125 11.94 -4.04 3.91
CA VAL A 125 11.71 -4.62 2.58
C VAL A 125 11.35 -3.57 1.52
N PHE A 126 10.77 -2.44 1.94
CA PHE A 126 10.55 -1.29 1.07
C PHE A 126 11.79 -0.39 1.11
N GLU A 127 12.59 -0.43 0.05
CA GLU A 127 13.73 0.48 -0.12
C GLU A 127 13.28 1.94 0.03
N THR A 128 14.10 2.77 0.69
CA THR A 128 13.70 4.13 1.12
C THR A 128 13.23 5.02 -0.04
N ASP A 129 13.87 4.92 -1.20
CA ASP A 129 13.51 5.64 -2.44
C ASP A 129 12.25 5.09 -3.13
N ARG A 130 11.81 3.88 -2.76
CA ARG A 130 10.57 3.24 -3.21
C ARG A 130 9.39 3.43 -2.24
N ARG A 131 9.53 4.34 -1.27
CA ARG A 131 8.44 4.74 -0.36
C ARG A 131 7.81 6.04 -0.86
N VAL A 132 6.56 5.97 -1.30
CA VAL A 132 5.75 7.11 -1.72
C VAL A 132 4.71 7.42 -0.65
N LEU A 133 4.88 8.58 0.00
CA LEU A 133 4.04 9.04 1.10
C LEU A 133 3.03 10.10 0.63
N GLY A 134 2.03 10.41 1.46
CA GLY A 134 0.92 11.29 1.06
C GLY A 134 1.32 12.75 0.85
N ASP A 135 2.45 13.16 1.41
CA ASP A 135 3.06 14.49 1.30
C ASP A 135 4.23 14.56 0.28
N ASP A 136 4.40 13.50 -0.52
CA ASP A 136 5.41 13.44 -1.58
C ASP A 136 5.17 14.53 -2.62
N LYS A 137 6.15 15.43 -2.79
CA LYS A 137 6.06 16.60 -3.68
C LYS A 137 5.97 16.25 -5.17
N ARG A 138 6.26 15.00 -5.54
CA ARG A 138 6.11 14.51 -6.92
C ARG A 138 4.65 14.25 -7.28
N ILE A 139 3.76 14.13 -6.30
CA ILE A 139 2.31 14.04 -6.50
C ILE A 139 1.72 15.45 -6.43
N GLN A 140 1.04 15.87 -7.50
CA GLN A 140 0.45 17.21 -7.53
C GLN A 140 -0.70 17.33 -6.51
N PRO A 141 -0.95 18.52 -5.93
CA PRO A 141 -2.09 18.74 -5.04
C PRO A 141 -3.41 18.32 -5.69
N GLY A 142 -4.24 17.60 -4.94
CA GLY A 142 -5.52 17.07 -5.44
C GLY A 142 -5.40 15.81 -6.29
N ARG A 143 -4.19 15.26 -6.51
CA ARG A 143 -3.96 14.03 -7.26
C ARG A 143 -3.75 12.78 -6.40
N GLY A 144 -4.22 12.82 -5.15
CA GLY A 144 -4.27 11.62 -4.32
C GLY A 144 -5.35 10.63 -4.80
N LYS A 145 -5.41 9.47 -4.15
CA LYS A 145 -6.48 8.48 -4.38
C LYS A 145 -7.86 9.16 -4.31
N PRO A 146 -8.78 8.85 -5.23
CA PRO A 146 -8.79 7.70 -6.16
C PRO A 146 -8.03 7.89 -7.49
N LEU A 147 -7.25 8.96 -7.65
CA LEU A 147 -6.39 9.10 -8.83
C LEU A 147 -5.17 8.16 -8.74
N PRO A 148 -4.65 7.68 -9.89
CA PRO A 148 -3.67 6.59 -9.93
C PRO A 148 -2.23 7.02 -9.59
N ASP A 149 -2.00 8.33 -9.41
CA ASP A 149 -0.68 8.95 -9.35
C ASP A 149 0.25 8.33 -8.31
N ILE A 150 -0.26 7.95 -7.14
CA ILE A 150 0.58 7.36 -6.09
C ILE A 150 1.14 6.00 -6.51
N TYR A 151 0.37 5.19 -7.24
CA TYR A 151 0.82 3.89 -7.74
C TYR A 151 1.70 4.04 -8.98
N LEU A 152 1.36 4.96 -9.89
CA LEU A 152 2.22 5.27 -11.04
C LEU A 152 3.58 5.80 -10.59
N LEU A 153 3.62 6.62 -9.53
CA LEU A 153 4.86 7.09 -8.94
C LEU A 153 5.62 5.95 -8.25
N ALA A 154 4.95 5.04 -7.54
CA ALA A 154 5.58 3.87 -6.95
C ALA A 154 6.18 2.92 -8.00
N LEU A 155 5.49 2.71 -9.13
CA LEU A 155 6.06 1.97 -10.27
C LEU A 155 7.26 2.71 -10.86
N LYS A 156 7.18 4.04 -11.00
CA LYS A 156 8.29 4.84 -11.48
C LYS A 156 9.53 4.72 -10.58
N THR A 157 9.38 4.77 -9.25
CA THR A 157 10.52 4.63 -8.33
C THR A 157 11.15 3.24 -8.39
N ILE A 158 10.36 2.19 -8.61
CA ILE A 158 10.89 0.85 -8.90
C ILE A 158 11.73 0.91 -10.19
N ASN A 159 11.14 1.39 -11.29
CA ASN A 159 11.77 1.40 -12.61
C ASN A 159 13.03 2.28 -12.69
N ASP A 160 13.05 3.41 -11.98
CA ASP A 160 14.23 4.28 -11.88
C ASP A 160 15.39 3.61 -11.13
N GLY A 161 15.09 2.64 -10.25
CA GLY A 161 16.06 1.92 -9.42
C GLY A 161 16.43 0.52 -9.91
N LEU A 162 16.07 0.15 -11.13
CA LEU A 162 16.44 -1.16 -11.72
C LEU A 162 17.91 -1.19 -12.14
N GLU A 163 18.52 -2.38 -12.15
CA GLU A 163 19.90 -2.53 -12.63
C GLU A 163 19.99 -2.30 -14.16
N PRO A 164 21.14 -1.81 -14.68
CA PRO A 164 21.35 -1.72 -16.12
C PRO A 164 21.09 -3.05 -16.84
N GLY A 165 20.18 -3.04 -17.81
CA GLY A 165 19.80 -4.23 -18.59
C GLY A 165 18.59 -4.98 -18.05
N GLU A 166 18.07 -4.62 -16.89
CA GLU A 166 16.79 -5.12 -16.41
C GLU A 166 15.63 -4.47 -17.19
N LYS A 167 14.62 -5.28 -17.54
CA LYS A 167 13.46 -4.81 -18.29
C LYS A 167 12.57 -3.96 -17.35
N PRO A 168 12.17 -2.73 -17.75
CA PRO A 168 11.19 -1.96 -16.99
C PRO A 168 9.89 -2.73 -16.80
N ILE A 169 9.36 -2.66 -15.58
CA ILE A 169 8.08 -3.26 -15.18
C ILE A 169 6.95 -2.41 -15.75
N THR A 170 5.96 -3.05 -16.36
CA THR A 170 4.74 -2.38 -16.84
C THR A 170 3.63 -2.40 -15.79
N PRO A 171 2.61 -1.53 -15.89
CA PRO A 171 1.49 -1.56 -14.95
C PRO A 171 0.77 -2.92 -14.88
N GLU A 172 0.69 -3.63 -15.99
CA GLU A 172 0.04 -4.94 -16.09
C GLU A 172 0.79 -6.05 -15.31
N GLU A 173 2.09 -5.85 -15.09
CA GLU A 173 2.96 -6.70 -14.27
C GLU A 173 2.87 -6.35 -12.77
N CYS A 174 2.13 -5.30 -12.39
CA CYS A 174 2.00 -4.84 -11.00
C CYS A 174 0.78 -5.46 -10.28
N LEU A 175 0.96 -5.75 -8.99
CA LEU A 175 -0.10 -6.17 -8.07
C LEU A 175 -0.19 -5.22 -6.87
N VAL A 176 -1.30 -4.50 -6.77
CA VAL A 176 -1.60 -3.57 -5.66
C VAL A 176 -2.37 -4.31 -4.57
N PHE A 177 -2.02 -4.07 -3.30
CA PHE A 177 -2.79 -4.50 -2.14
C PHE A 177 -3.50 -3.30 -1.52
N GLU A 178 -4.82 -3.36 -1.36
CA GLU A 178 -5.62 -2.26 -0.83
C GLU A 178 -6.74 -2.73 0.09
N ASP A 179 -7.10 -1.92 1.08
CA ASP A 179 -8.28 -2.14 1.93
C ASP A 179 -9.44 -1.21 1.55
N SER A 180 -9.13 -0.06 0.91
CA SER A 180 -10.07 1.04 0.69
C SER A 180 -10.66 1.06 -0.71
N VAL A 181 -11.92 1.48 -0.85
CA VAL A 181 -12.58 1.62 -2.16
C VAL A 181 -11.85 2.64 -3.06
N PRO A 182 -11.48 3.85 -2.59
CA PRO A 182 -10.71 4.79 -3.42
C PRO A 182 -9.35 4.25 -3.84
N GLY A 183 -8.70 3.44 -2.99
CA GLY A 183 -7.43 2.81 -3.31
C GLY A 183 -7.55 1.75 -4.39
N VAL A 184 -8.61 0.91 -4.33
CA VAL A 184 -8.88 -0.06 -5.40
C VAL A 184 -9.09 0.66 -6.72
N GLU A 185 -9.94 1.68 -6.76
CA GLU A 185 -10.16 2.49 -7.96
C GLU A 185 -8.84 3.09 -8.49
N ALA A 186 -8.01 3.69 -7.62
CA ALA A 186 -6.70 4.21 -8.01
C ALA A 186 -5.77 3.14 -8.60
N GLY A 187 -5.75 1.92 -8.05
CA GLY A 187 -4.95 0.81 -8.56
C GLY A 187 -5.42 0.34 -9.93
N ARG A 188 -6.74 0.19 -10.12
CA ARG A 188 -7.32 -0.15 -11.44
C ARG A 188 -7.00 0.93 -12.48
N ARG A 189 -7.10 2.20 -12.09
CA ARG A 189 -6.75 3.37 -12.93
C ARG A 189 -5.29 3.49 -13.28
N ALA A 190 -4.42 2.90 -12.47
CA ALA A 190 -3.00 2.82 -12.80
C ALA A 190 -2.73 1.74 -13.86
N GLY A 191 -3.74 0.98 -14.29
CA GLY A 191 -3.58 -0.16 -15.18
C GLY A 191 -3.03 -1.40 -14.48
N MET A 192 -3.22 -1.50 -13.15
CA MET A 192 -2.62 -2.55 -12.32
C MET A 192 -3.68 -3.56 -11.83
N ARG A 193 -3.22 -4.78 -11.50
CA ARG A 193 -4.04 -5.75 -10.76
C ARG A 193 -4.19 -5.30 -9.31
N VAL A 194 -5.32 -5.59 -8.69
CA VAL A 194 -5.60 -5.19 -7.31
C VAL A 194 -6.15 -6.37 -6.50
N VAL A 195 -5.53 -6.63 -5.34
CA VAL A 195 -6.10 -7.45 -4.28
C VAL A 195 -6.73 -6.54 -3.23
N TRP A 196 -8.06 -6.61 -3.12
CA TRP A 196 -8.84 -5.91 -2.12
C TRP A 196 -8.97 -6.76 -0.84
N VAL A 197 -8.42 -6.26 0.26
CA VAL A 197 -8.42 -6.87 1.61
C VAL A 197 -9.09 -5.93 2.62
N PRO A 198 -10.42 -5.71 2.50
CA PRO A 198 -11.14 -4.76 3.34
C PRO A 198 -11.32 -5.27 4.77
N HIS A 199 -11.47 -4.32 5.70
CA HIS A 199 -12.05 -4.64 6.99
C HIS A 199 -13.45 -5.29 6.82
N PRO A 200 -13.84 -6.34 7.59
CA PRO A 200 -15.10 -7.06 7.40
C PRO A 200 -16.35 -6.19 7.40
N MET A 201 -16.36 -5.13 8.22
CA MET A 201 -17.47 -4.18 8.26
C MET A 201 -17.50 -3.20 7.08
N LEU A 202 -16.35 -2.90 6.45
CA LEU A 202 -16.34 -2.16 5.17
C LEU A 202 -16.93 -3.05 4.08
N LYS A 203 -16.52 -4.32 4.05
CA LYS A 203 -17.08 -5.32 3.14
C LYS A 203 -18.59 -5.44 3.28
N LYS A 204 -19.12 -5.44 4.52
CA LYS A 204 -20.56 -5.45 4.79
C LYS A 204 -21.27 -4.18 4.32
N GLU A 205 -20.66 -3.01 4.47
CA GLU A 205 -21.25 -1.73 4.01
C GLU A 205 -21.51 -1.73 2.49
N TYR A 206 -20.69 -2.45 1.72
CA TYR A 206 -20.79 -2.56 0.26
C TYR A 206 -21.29 -3.92 -0.24
N GLU A 207 -22.06 -4.65 0.57
CA GLU A 207 -22.64 -5.93 0.18
C GLU A 207 -23.47 -5.80 -1.12
N GLY A 208 -23.14 -6.61 -2.12
CA GLY A 208 -23.78 -6.60 -3.44
C GLY A 208 -23.13 -5.65 -4.46
N ARG A 209 -22.09 -4.92 -4.09
CA ARG A 209 -21.34 -3.99 -4.97
C ARG A 209 -19.86 -4.36 -5.12
N GLU A 210 -19.48 -5.56 -4.74
CA GLU A 210 -18.09 -6.03 -4.75
C GLU A 210 -17.49 -5.97 -6.16
N GLU A 211 -18.21 -6.43 -7.17
CA GLU A 211 -17.75 -6.43 -8.56
C GLU A 211 -17.52 -5.01 -9.09
N GLU A 212 -18.33 -4.03 -8.68
CA GLU A 212 -18.10 -2.61 -9.02
C GLU A 212 -16.82 -2.09 -8.36
N ILE A 213 -16.57 -2.45 -7.09
CA ILE A 213 -15.34 -2.09 -6.37
C ILE A 213 -14.14 -2.70 -7.07
N LEU A 214 -14.16 -4.00 -7.38
CA LEU A 214 -13.04 -4.70 -8.01
C LEU A 214 -12.74 -4.18 -9.43
N ALA A 215 -13.75 -3.68 -10.14
CA ALA A 215 -13.58 -2.99 -11.42
C ALA A 215 -13.10 -1.52 -11.26
N GLY A 216 -13.06 -0.98 -10.04
CA GLY A 216 -12.77 0.43 -9.78
C GLY A 216 -13.88 1.38 -10.22
N ARG A 217 -15.13 0.91 -10.32
CA ARG A 217 -16.27 1.62 -10.92
C ARG A 217 -17.21 2.26 -9.89
N MET A 218 -16.72 2.50 -8.67
CA MET A 218 -17.53 3.10 -7.61
C MET A 218 -17.76 4.61 -7.80
N GLY A 219 -17.01 5.23 -8.71
CA GLY A 219 -17.17 6.64 -9.09
C GLY A 219 -16.57 7.58 -8.05
N GLU A 220 -15.58 7.13 -7.29
CA GLU A 220 -14.99 7.91 -6.20
C GLU A 220 -14.24 9.14 -6.73
N ALA A 221 -13.77 9.10 -7.98
CA ALA A 221 -13.07 10.18 -8.65
C ALA A 221 -13.98 11.19 -9.39
N GLY A 222 -15.30 11.02 -9.35
CA GLY A 222 -16.23 11.84 -10.13
C GLY A 222 -16.23 11.50 -11.62
N GLU A 223 -16.39 12.50 -12.49
CA GLU A 223 -16.40 12.31 -13.95
C GLU A 223 -15.00 12.02 -14.48
N VAL A 224 -14.80 10.80 -14.97
CA VAL A 224 -13.48 10.29 -15.39
C VAL A 224 -13.58 9.56 -16.72
N ASP A 225 -12.44 9.42 -17.40
CA ASP A 225 -12.35 8.59 -18.59
C ASP A 225 -12.56 7.12 -18.21
N MET A 226 -13.63 6.52 -18.74
CA MET A 226 -14.02 5.14 -18.46
C MET A 226 -12.98 4.12 -18.93
N HIS A 227 -12.09 4.48 -19.87
CA HIS A 227 -10.98 3.61 -20.29
C HIS A 227 -9.92 3.43 -19.20
N GLN A 228 -9.90 4.30 -18.19
CA GLN A 228 -9.02 4.11 -17.03
C GLN A 228 -9.59 3.10 -16.03
N LEU A 229 -10.85 2.67 -16.16
CA LEU A 229 -11.46 1.73 -15.22
C LEU A 229 -11.34 0.29 -15.72
N GLY A 230 -11.29 -0.67 -14.80
CA GLY A 230 -11.36 -2.09 -15.12
C GLY A 230 -12.73 -2.48 -15.67
N GLU A 231 -12.88 -3.69 -16.19
CA GLU A 231 -14.18 -4.27 -16.54
C GLU A 231 -14.69 -5.16 -15.40
N ILE A 232 -16.01 -5.24 -15.25
CA ILE A 232 -16.60 -6.16 -14.27
C ILE A 232 -16.28 -7.59 -14.70
N GLY A 233 -15.72 -8.38 -13.79
CA GLY A 233 -15.37 -9.79 -14.03
C GLY A 233 -14.12 -10.01 -14.91
N ASP A 234 -13.28 -9.00 -15.13
CA ASP A 234 -12.04 -9.15 -15.91
C ASP A 234 -10.94 -9.97 -15.21
N GLY A 235 -11.11 -10.25 -13.91
CA GLY A 235 -10.18 -11.03 -13.09
C GLY A 235 -8.94 -10.26 -12.63
N TRP A 236 -8.89 -8.95 -12.82
CA TRP A 236 -7.77 -8.11 -12.38
C TRP A 236 -7.99 -7.49 -11.01
N GLY A 237 -9.24 -7.34 -10.59
CA GLY A 237 -9.60 -7.05 -9.21
C GLY A 237 -10.00 -8.34 -8.50
N GLU A 238 -9.45 -8.58 -7.31
CA GLU A 238 -9.74 -9.79 -6.53
C GLU A 238 -9.97 -9.46 -5.07
N TYR A 239 -10.89 -10.17 -4.41
CA TYR A 239 -11.11 -10.06 -2.98
C TYR A 239 -10.38 -11.16 -2.22
N LEU A 240 -9.67 -10.81 -1.15
CA LEU A 240 -9.21 -11.76 -0.13
C LEU A 240 -9.69 -11.31 1.25
N TYR A 241 -10.03 -12.28 2.11
CA TYR A 241 -10.40 -12.00 3.50
C TYR A 241 -9.18 -11.55 4.34
N ASP A 242 -8.05 -12.24 4.15
CA ASP A 242 -6.75 -11.89 4.72
C ASP A 242 -5.61 -12.42 3.82
N LEU A 243 -4.36 -12.25 4.25
CA LEU A 243 -3.17 -12.60 3.47
C LEU A 243 -2.45 -13.87 3.98
N THR A 244 -3.06 -14.64 4.90
CA THR A 244 -2.41 -15.79 5.54
C THR A 244 -2.03 -16.88 4.54
N ASN A 245 -2.88 -17.08 3.52
CA ASN A 245 -2.72 -18.09 2.47
C ASN A 245 -2.61 -17.44 1.08
N PHE A 246 -1.83 -16.37 0.97
CA PHE A 246 -1.68 -15.65 -0.29
C PHE A 246 -1.15 -16.59 -1.41
N PRO A 247 -1.82 -16.65 -2.58
CA PRO A 247 -1.53 -17.65 -3.61
C PRO A 247 -0.44 -17.16 -4.58
N TYR A 248 0.82 -17.15 -4.16
CA TYR A 248 1.98 -16.67 -4.95
C TYR A 248 2.03 -17.17 -6.40
N GLU A 249 1.81 -18.48 -6.61
CA GLU A 249 1.86 -19.11 -7.93
C GLU A 249 0.83 -18.52 -8.92
N LYS A 250 -0.34 -18.08 -8.42
CA LYS A 250 -1.37 -17.41 -9.24
C LYS A 250 -0.84 -16.12 -9.86
N TYR A 251 0.12 -15.47 -9.21
CA TYR A 251 0.75 -14.23 -9.65
C TYR A 251 2.12 -14.47 -10.30
N GLY A 252 2.48 -15.74 -10.58
CA GLY A 252 3.77 -16.08 -11.17
C GLY A 252 4.96 -15.86 -10.23
N MET A 253 4.72 -15.70 -8.93
CA MET A 253 5.76 -15.46 -7.94
C MET A 253 6.33 -16.79 -7.44
N VAL A 254 7.65 -16.92 -7.49
CA VAL A 254 8.38 -18.06 -6.95
C VAL A 254 9.16 -17.61 -5.71
N ILE A 255 8.75 -18.10 -4.55
CA ILE A 255 9.32 -17.72 -3.27
C ILE A 255 10.53 -18.62 -2.97
N PRO A 256 11.73 -18.06 -2.76
CA PRO A 256 12.89 -18.83 -2.31
C PRO A 256 12.60 -19.57 -1.00
N PRO A 257 13.35 -20.63 -0.66
CA PRO A 257 13.15 -21.33 0.60
C PRO A 257 13.74 -20.51 1.78
N PRO A 258 13.25 -20.64 3.04
CA PRO A 258 13.64 -19.74 4.14
C PRO A 258 15.14 -19.70 4.45
N GLU A 259 15.85 -20.77 4.13
CA GLU A 259 17.27 -20.96 4.39
C GLU A 259 18.14 -19.91 3.71
N VAL A 260 17.67 -19.27 2.63
CA VAL A 260 18.41 -18.21 1.94
C VAL A 260 18.69 -17.01 2.84
N GLU A 261 17.87 -16.75 3.86
CA GLU A 261 18.07 -15.65 4.81
C GLU A 261 19.34 -15.83 5.67
N SER A 262 19.87 -17.06 5.76
CA SER A 262 21.13 -17.33 6.44
C SER A 262 22.36 -16.84 5.66
N ASP A 263 22.21 -16.58 4.36
CA ASP A 263 23.29 -16.06 3.54
C ASP A 263 23.66 -14.63 4.00
N PRO A 264 24.94 -14.34 4.30
CA PRO A 264 25.36 -13.00 4.70
C PRO A 264 25.01 -11.90 3.70
N THR A 265 24.93 -12.20 2.40
CA THR A 265 24.55 -11.26 1.34
C THR A 265 23.07 -10.92 1.34
N MET A 266 22.25 -11.73 2.02
CA MET A 266 20.84 -11.46 2.24
C MET A 266 20.60 -10.53 3.41
N LYS A 267 21.58 -10.21 4.25
CA LYS A 267 21.37 -9.26 5.35
C LYS A 267 21.33 -7.84 4.79
N GLU A 268 20.21 -7.15 4.96
CA GLU A 268 20.09 -5.74 4.57
C GLU A 268 21.03 -4.88 5.43
N ASN A 269 21.78 -3.98 4.80
CA ASN A 269 22.49 -2.93 5.53
C ASN A 269 21.48 -1.88 6.00
N VAL A 270 20.90 -2.13 7.18
CA VAL A 270 19.93 -1.27 7.87
C VAL A 270 20.47 0.13 8.25
N ASP A 271 21.75 0.42 8.00
CA ASP A 271 22.40 1.71 8.26
C ASP A 271 21.94 2.86 7.33
N LYS A 272 21.21 2.57 6.24
CA LYS A 272 20.68 3.61 5.35
C LYS A 272 19.24 3.99 5.70
N GLY A 273 19.09 4.79 6.76
CA GLY A 273 17.96 5.70 6.95
C GLY A 273 16.57 5.05 6.86
N ILE A 274 16.23 4.21 7.82
CA ILE A 274 14.90 3.58 7.92
C ILE A 274 13.81 4.61 8.25
N VAL A 275 14.20 5.75 8.82
CA VAL A 275 13.32 6.86 9.19
C VAL A 275 14.03 8.15 8.81
N ALA A 276 13.33 9.10 8.20
CA ALA A 276 13.82 10.46 8.11
C ALA A 276 14.03 10.97 9.55
N GLU A 277 15.27 10.98 10.03
CA GLU A 277 15.63 11.70 11.24
C GLU A 277 15.28 13.19 10.99
N GLY A 278 14.25 13.69 11.70
CA GLY A 278 13.98 15.13 11.75
C GLY A 278 12.66 15.65 11.18
N ALA A 279 11.62 14.82 11.00
CA ALA A 279 10.28 15.37 10.75
C ALA A 279 9.68 15.90 12.07
N GLU A 280 9.96 17.18 12.39
CA GLU A 280 9.20 17.91 13.40
C GLU A 280 7.71 17.84 13.06
N CYS A 281 6.89 17.47 14.04
CA CYS A 281 5.44 17.47 13.92
C CYS A 281 4.98 18.91 13.68
N VAL A 282 4.50 19.21 12.48
CA VAL A 282 3.69 20.40 12.18
C VAL A 282 2.29 19.94 11.81
#